data_AF-A0A8K0Q5C5-F1
#
_entry.id   AF-A0A8K0Q5C5-F1
#
_cell.length_a   1.000
_cell.length_b   1.000
_cell.length_c   1.000
_cell.angle_alpha   90.00
_cell.angle_beta   90.00
_cell.angle_gamma   90.00
#
_symmetry.space_group_name_H-M   'P 1'
#
loop_
_entity.id
_entity.type
_entity.pdbx_description
1 polymer ?
#
loop_
_entity_poly.entity_id
_entity_poly.type
_entity_poly.pdbx_seq_one_letter_code
_entity_poly.pdbx_strand_id
1 'polypeptide(L)'
;MASQGAPNSYLDFSPPGRPGVRFKPDQAVVPGNIESRRAHMDAFFKHMGHTDEVLLEKERRVAVQWVCALFRKKGFLRCGLQHFEFEVDRNLWYNIFEDYRDQGVPGPEWPWDRIRLMRTDRTQGLSQVYADFLEEKKASGAAAASKDATPNEGSKAFKISKEAPSPESKNKPVSAEAPVRKPWDQIQENHPCSIRDLEQRLQSNEARTRRAEDEIRALKSQLDEIQALRAPDPTRLRRS
;
A
#
# COMPACT_ATOMS: atom_id res chain seq x y z
N MET A 1 11.48 -43.55 -5.28
CA MET A 1 11.80 -42.32 -6.03
C MET A 1 10.77 -41.28 -5.63
N ALA A 2 11.17 -40.28 -4.85
CA ALA A 2 10.28 -39.21 -4.42
C ALA A 2 10.00 -38.29 -5.62
N SER A 3 8.72 -38.23 -6.02
CA SER A 3 8.24 -37.24 -6.99
C SER A 3 8.48 -35.87 -6.38
N GLN A 4 9.45 -35.13 -6.92
CA GLN A 4 9.59 -33.71 -6.65
C GLN A 4 8.32 -33.04 -7.21
N GLY A 5 7.35 -32.78 -6.34
CA GLY A 5 6.18 -31.99 -6.69
C GLY A 5 6.65 -30.69 -7.31
N ALA A 6 6.25 -30.44 -8.56
CA ALA A 6 6.48 -29.18 -9.22
C ALA A 6 6.04 -28.04 -8.28
N PRO A 7 6.79 -26.93 -8.19
CA PRO A 7 6.37 -25.81 -7.35
C PRO A 7 4.96 -25.42 -7.78
N ASN A 8 4.01 -25.44 -6.83
CA ASN A 8 2.62 -25.02 -7.02
C ASN A 8 2.61 -23.79 -7.92
N SER A 9 2.26 -23.99 -9.19
CA SER A 9 2.33 -22.92 -10.15
C SER A 9 1.16 -22.00 -9.80
N TYR A 10 1.45 -20.72 -9.63
CA TYR A 10 0.47 -19.64 -9.42
C TYR A 10 -0.56 -19.52 -10.58
N LEU A 11 -0.54 -20.45 -11.55
CA LEU A 11 -1.35 -20.51 -12.76
C LEU A 11 -2.71 -21.19 -12.54
N ASP A 12 -2.97 -21.76 -11.37
CA ASP A 12 -4.13 -22.63 -11.17
C ASP A 12 -5.32 -21.97 -10.44
N PHE A 13 -5.35 -20.63 -10.30
CA PHE A 13 -6.58 -19.98 -9.84
C PHE A 13 -7.63 -20.00 -10.97
N SER A 14 -8.58 -20.93 -10.84
CA SER A 14 -9.77 -21.03 -11.68
C SER A 14 -10.96 -20.55 -10.86
N PRO A 15 -11.50 -19.33 -11.12
CA PRO A 15 -12.74 -18.90 -10.51
C PRO A 15 -13.85 -19.93 -10.79
N PRO A 16 -14.84 -20.08 -9.90
CA PRO A 16 -15.99 -20.95 -10.17
C PRO A 16 -16.61 -20.61 -11.54
N GLY A 17 -16.61 -21.59 -12.46
CA GLY A 17 -17.20 -21.44 -13.79
C GLY A 17 -16.31 -20.74 -14.84
N ARG A 18 -15.03 -20.46 -14.58
CA ARG A 18 -14.09 -19.96 -15.60
C ARG A 18 -12.84 -20.84 -15.70
N PRO A 19 -12.34 -21.14 -16.91
CA PRO A 19 -11.05 -21.79 -17.07
C PRO A 19 -9.96 -20.88 -16.46
N GLY A 20 -9.06 -21.46 -15.65
CA GLY A 20 -7.97 -20.73 -15.00
C GLY A 20 -7.07 -20.01 -15.99
N VAL A 21 -6.43 -18.92 -15.52
CA VAL A 21 -5.48 -18.17 -16.34
C VAL A 21 -4.23 -18.99 -16.54
N ARG A 22 -4.11 -19.64 -17.70
CA ARG A 22 -2.84 -20.17 -18.15
C ARG A 22 -2.01 -19.02 -18.72
N PHE A 23 -1.26 -18.34 -17.87
CA PHE A 23 -0.16 -17.52 -18.38
C PHE A 23 0.81 -18.43 -19.12
N LYS A 24 1.31 -17.97 -20.26
CA LYS A 24 2.26 -18.77 -21.03
C LYS A 24 3.52 -19.01 -20.18
N PRO A 25 4.00 -20.26 -20.08
CA PRO A 25 5.13 -20.62 -19.22
C PRO A 25 6.46 -19.97 -19.65
N ASP A 26 6.53 -19.40 -20.85
CA ASP A 26 7.69 -18.70 -21.40
C ASP A 26 7.82 -17.25 -20.89
N GLN A 27 6.76 -16.65 -20.33
CA GLN A 27 6.83 -15.37 -19.62
C GLN A 27 7.06 -15.60 -18.13
N ALA A 28 8.29 -15.95 -17.77
CA ALA A 28 8.70 -15.97 -16.37
C ALA A 28 8.55 -14.55 -15.79
N VAL A 29 7.56 -14.35 -14.92
CA VAL A 29 7.39 -13.07 -14.23
C VAL A 29 8.52 -12.92 -13.24
N VAL A 30 9.33 -11.86 -13.40
CA VAL A 30 10.43 -11.55 -12.49
C VAL A 30 9.89 -10.64 -11.39
N PRO A 31 9.70 -11.12 -10.15
CA PRO A 31 8.91 -10.36 -9.18
C PRO A 31 9.66 -9.17 -8.59
N GLY A 32 10.98 -9.08 -8.77
CA GLY A 32 11.74 -7.86 -8.48
C GLY A 32 11.54 -6.76 -9.54
N ASN A 33 11.11 -7.11 -10.76
CA ASN A 33 10.87 -6.17 -11.84
C ASN A 33 9.43 -5.63 -11.76
N ILE A 34 9.30 -4.32 -11.58
CA ILE A 34 8.01 -3.63 -11.41
C ILE A 34 7.13 -3.79 -12.65
N GLU A 35 7.68 -3.60 -13.84
CA GLU A 35 6.94 -3.69 -15.11
C GLU A 35 6.42 -5.11 -15.34
N SER A 36 7.28 -6.11 -15.10
CA SER A 36 6.92 -7.53 -15.25
C SER A 36 5.78 -7.92 -14.31
N ARG A 37 5.82 -7.52 -13.03
CA ARG A 37 4.73 -7.77 -12.09
C ARG A 37 3.43 -7.10 -12.50
N ARG A 38 3.47 -5.82 -12.86
CA ARG A 38 2.27 -5.05 -13.20
C ARG A 38 1.62 -5.58 -14.47
N ALA A 39 2.41 -5.92 -15.50
CA ALA A 39 1.88 -6.56 -16.71
C ALA A 39 1.15 -7.89 -16.39
N HIS A 40 1.68 -8.68 -15.46
CA HIS A 40 1.01 -9.89 -14.99
C HIS A 40 -0.29 -9.58 -14.25
N MET A 41 -0.27 -8.63 -13.31
CA MET A 41 -1.47 -8.21 -12.57
C MET A 41 -2.55 -7.69 -13.51
N ASP A 42 -2.20 -6.83 -14.47
CA ASP A 42 -3.15 -6.26 -15.43
C ASP A 42 -3.80 -7.36 -16.27
N ALA A 43 -3.03 -8.32 -16.76
CA ALA A 43 -3.55 -9.47 -17.49
C ALA A 43 -4.46 -10.34 -16.60
N PHE A 44 -4.09 -10.54 -15.33
CA PHE A 44 -4.91 -11.30 -14.37
C PHE A 44 -6.23 -10.58 -14.09
N PHE A 45 -6.20 -9.29 -13.78
CA PHE A 45 -7.37 -8.47 -13.51
C PHE A 45 -8.33 -8.46 -14.70
N LYS A 46 -7.82 -8.29 -15.92
CA LYS A 46 -8.62 -8.38 -17.15
C LYS A 46 -9.32 -9.73 -17.30
N HIS A 47 -8.62 -10.84 -17.04
CA HIS A 47 -9.24 -12.18 -17.10
C HIS A 47 -10.34 -12.36 -16.04
N MET A 48 -10.11 -11.84 -14.84
CA MET A 48 -11.08 -11.85 -13.74
C MET A 48 -12.28 -10.92 -13.99
N GLY A 49 -12.24 -10.11 -15.07
CA GLY A 49 -13.30 -9.15 -15.42
C GLY A 49 -13.15 -7.78 -14.76
N HIS A 50 -12.02 -7.51 -14.10
CA HIS A 50 -11.67 -6.19 -13.56
C HIS A 50 -10.97 -5.36 -14.63
N THR A 51 -11.77 -4.78 -15.54
CA THR A 51 -11.27 -3.98 -16.68
C THR A 51 -11.40 -2.47 -16.48
N ASP A 52 -12.00 -2.02 -15.38
CA ASP A 52 -12.18 -0.59 -15.09
C ASP A 52 -10.84 0.03 -14.64
N GLU A 53 -10.16 0.68 -15.58
CA GLU A 53 -8.87 1.35 -15.33
C GLU A 53 -8.99 2.49 -14.31
N VAL A 54 -10.15 3.15 -14.23
CA VAL A 54 -10.38 4.24 -13.26
C VAL A 54 -10.46 3.67 -11.86
N LEU A 55 -11.15 2.54 -11.69
CA LEU A 55 -11.19 1.82 -10.42
C LEU A 55 -9.82 1.30 -10.02
N LEU A 56 -9.08 0.67 -10.95
CA LEU A 56 -7.72 0.15 -10.68
C LEU A 56 -6.79 1.28 -10.23
N GLU A 57 -6.83 2.44 -10.88
CA GLU A 57 -5.99 3.58 -10.51
C GLU A 57 -6.43 4.21 -9.17
N LYS A 58 -7.73 4.22 -8.87
CA LYS A 58 -8.23 4.64 -7.55
C LYS A 58 -7.71 3.71 -6.45
N GLU A 59 -7.82 2.39 -6.64
CA GLU A 59 -7.34 1.42 -5.66
C GLU A 59 -5.83 1.44 -5.52
N ARG A 60 -5.09 1.70 -6.61
CA ARG A 60 -3.64 1.92 -6.56
C ARG A 60 -3.31 3.12 -5.68
N ARG A 61 -4.04 4.23 -5.80
CA ARG A 61 -3.84 5.41 -4.93
C ARG A 61 -4.09 5.09 -3.46
N VAL A 62 -5.13 4.32 -3.16
CA VAL A 62 -5.42 3.84 -1.79
C VAL A 62 -4.27 2.97 -1.27
N ALA A 63 -3.79 2.03 -2.08
CA ALA A 63 -2.65 1.17 -1.74
C ALA A 63 -1.38 1.99 -1.47
N VAL A 64 -1.08 3.00 -2.29
CA VAL A 64 0.06 3.92 -2.08
C VAL A 64 -0.06 4.65 -0.74
N GLN A 65 -1.21 5.24 -0.44
CA GLN A 65 -1.43 5.96 0.82
C GLN A 65 -1.26 5.03 2.03
N TRP A 66 -1.81 3.82 1.94
CA TRP A 66 -1.71 2.82 3.00
C TRP A 66 -0.27 2.37 3.23
N VAL A 67 0.48 2.08 2.17
CA VAL A 67 1.91 1.69 2.27
C VAL A 67 2.74 2.83 2.85
N CYS A 68 2.50 4.08 2.44
CA CYS A 68 3.15 5.25 3.04
C CYS A 68 2.87 5.37 4.55
N ALA A 69 1.61 5.25 4.95
CA ALA A 69 1.23 5.29 6.36
C ALA A 69 1.87 4.14 7.17
N LEU A 70 1.86 2.92 6.60
CA LEU A 70 2.48 1.75 7.21
C LEU A 70 3.99 1.91 7.38
N PHE A 71 4.69 2.39 6.35
CA PHE A 71 6.14 2.59 6.39
C PHE A 71 6.52 3.66 7.41
N ARG A 72 5.75 4.73 7.50
CA ARG A 72 5.93 5.76 8.53
C ARG A 72 5.70 5.20 9.93
N LYS A 73 4.63 4.43 10.14
CA LYS A 73 4.32 3.76 11.42
C LYS A 73 5.45 2.80 11.83
N LYS A 74 6.11 2.15 10.86
CA LYS A 74 7.28 1.28 11.07
C LYS A 74 8.61 2.03 11.26
N GLY A 75 8.61 3.37 11.21
CA GLY A 75 9.80 4.19 11.40
C GLY A 75 10.76 4.19 10.20
N PHE A 76 10.28 3.87 9.00
CA PHE A 76 11.15 3.89 7.82
C PHE A 76 11.44 5.34 7.40
N LEU A 77 12.71 5.72 7.45
CA LEU A 77 13.18 7.04 7.01
C LEU A 77 13.28 7.13 5.48
N ARG A 78 13.48 5.99 4.81
CA ARG A 78 13.62 5.84 3.36
C ARG A 78 13.39 4.39 2.98
N CYS A 79 12.95 4.12 1.76
CA CYS A 79 12.76 2.77 1.24
C CYS A 79 13.20 2.68 -0.22
N GLY A 80 13.72 1.51 -0.61
CA GLY A 80 14.02 1.20 -2.00
C GLY A 80 12.77 1.23 -2.88
N LEU A 81 12.93 1.68 -4.12
CA LEU A 81 11.82 1.80 -5.07
C LEU A 81 11.12 0.45 -5.30
N GLN A 82 11.89 -0.61 -5.57
CA GLN A 82 11.34 -1.94 -5.82
C GLN A 82 10.53 -2.49 -4.64
N HIS A 83 11.05 -2.36 -3.41
CA HIS A 83 10.35 -2.83 -2.22
C HIS A 83 9.05 -2.06 -1.98
N PHE A 84 9.08 -0.73 -2.15
CA PHE A 84 7.90 0.11 -2.01
C PHE A 84 6.82 -0.30 -3.01
N GLU A 85 7.17 -0.40 -4.30
CA GLU A 85 6.21 -0.76 -5.35
C GLU A 85 5.68 -2.19 -5.20
N PHE A 86 6.50 -3.12 -4.70
CA PHE A 86 6.03 -4.48 -4.41
C PHE A 86 4.97 -4.50 -3.32
N GLU A 87 5.13 -3.72 -2.25
CA GLU A 87 4.10 -3.60 -1.21
C GLU A 87 2.84 -2.90 -1.74
N VAL A 88 2.99 -1.88 -2.59
CA VAL A 88 1.84 -1.22 -3.25
C VAL A 88 1.07 -2.21 -4.11
N ASP A 89 1.76 -2.94 -4.98
CA ASP A 89 1.16 -3.94 -5.88
C ASP A 89 0.46 -5.05 -5.08
N ARG A 90 1.07 -5.51 -3.97
CA ARG A 90 0.48 -6.51 -3.07
C ARG A 90 -0.81 -5.99 -2.42
N ASN A 91 -0.85 -4.74 -1.99
CA ASN A 91 -2.07 -4.16 -1.40
C ASN A 91 -3.15 -3.91 -2.46
N LEU A 92 -2.77 -3.43 -3.64
CA LEU A 92 -3.68 -3.30 -4.77
C LEU A 92 -4.36 -4.63 -5.09
N TRP A 93 -3.60 -5.72 -5.16
CA TRP A 93 -4.14 -7.07 -5.35
C TRP A 93 -5.24 -7.40 -4.34
N TYR A 94 -4.97 -7.19 -3.06
CA TYR A 94 -5.92 -7.50 -2.00
C TYR A 94 -7.14 -6.59 -1.97
N ASN A 95 -7.00 -5.32 -2.38
CA ASN A 95 -8.11 -4.39 -2.48
C ASN A 95 -9.08 -4.80 -3.60
N ILE A 96 -8.56 -5.17 -4.78
CA ILE A 96 -9.41 -5.56 -5.93
C ILE A 96 -10.26 -6.79 -5.63
N PHE A 97 -9.76 -7.71 -4.80
CA PHE A 97 -10.48 -8.92 -4.41
C PHE A 97 -11.10 -8.84 -3.01
N GLU A 98 -11.31 -7.64 -2.47
CA GLU A 98 -11.98 -7.46 -1.18
C GLU A 98 -13.44 -7.92 -1.24
N ASP A 99 -14.17 -7.55 -2.31
CA ASP A 99 -15.58 -7.94 -2.51
C ASP A 99 -15.79 -9.46 -2.51
N TYR A 100 -14.80 -10.22 -2.99
CA TYR A 100 -14.86 -11.68 -2.98
C TYR A 100 -14.91 -12.19 -1.53
N ARG A 101 -14.07 -11.63 -0.66
CA ARG A 101 -14.04 -11.99 0.76
C ARG A 101 -15.32 -11.59 1.47
N ASP A 102 -15.91 -10.45 1.12
CA ASP A 102 -17.18 -10.00 1.69
C ASP A 102 -18.35 -10.90 1.27
N GLN A 103 -18.27 -11.51 0.09
CA GLN A 103 -19.21 -12.54 -0.39
C GLN A 103 -18.91 -13.95 0.16
N GLY A 104 -17.90 -14.09 1.02
CA GLY A 104 -17.46 -15.39 1.54
C GLY A 104 -16.75 -16.27 0.50
N VAL A 105 -16.39 -15.71 -0.65
CA VAL A 105 -15.60 -16.39 -1.68
C VAL A 105 -14.11 -16.15 -1.40
N PRO A 106 -13.26 -17.19 -1.35
CA PRO A 106 -11.83 -16.98 -1.20
C PRO A 106 -11.29 -16.22 -2.41
N GLY A 107 -10.74 -15.03 -2.17
CA GLY A 107 -10.01 -14.27 -3.18
C GLY A 107 -8.71 -14.99 -3.58
N PRO A 108 -8.17 -14.70 -4.77
CA PRO A 108 -6.91 -15.28 -5.21
C PRO A 108 -5.75 -14.85 -4.32
N GLU A 109 -4.86 -15.79 -4.00
CA GLU A 109 -3.67 -15.51 -3.22
C GLU A 109 -2.67 -14.64 -3.99
N TRP A 110 -1.90 -13.84 -3.27
CA TRP A 110 -0.79 -13.10 -3.86
C TRP A 110 0.28 -14.06 -4.39
N PRO A 111 0.59 -14.07 -5.69
CA PRO A 111 1.42 -15.12 -6.31
C PRO A 111 2.89 -15.10 -5.86
N TRP A 112 3.35 -14.01 -5.21
CA TRP A 112 4.74 -13.81 -4.83
C TRP A 112 4.96 -13.73 -3.32
N ASP A 113 4.09 -14.35 -2.52
CA ASP A 113 4.16 -14.23 -1.04
C ASP A 113 5.44 -14.82 -0.43
N ARG A 114 6.11 -15.73 -1.14
CA ARG A 114 7.40 -16.31 -0.72
C ARG A 114 8.61 -15.44 -1.06
N ILE A 115 8.42 -14.38 -1.83
CA ILE A 115 9.50 -13.51 -2.29
C ILE A 115 9.64 -12.34 -1.33
N ARG A 116 10.88 -12.10 -0.87
CA ARG A 116 11.22 -10.98 -0.02
C ARG A 116 12.15 -10.04 -0.76
N LEU A 117 11.64 -8.91 -1.21
CA LEU A 117 12.47 -7.82 -1.69
C LEU A 117 13.10 -7.11 -0.50
N MET A 118 14.40 -6.87 -0.57
CA MET A 118 15.15 -6.23 0.49
C MET A 118 14.75 -4.75 0.58
N ARG A 119 14.35 -4.31 1.78
CA ARG A 119 13.87 -2.93 2.01
C ARG A 119 14.94 -1.87 1.73
N THR A 120 16.20 -2.26 1.95
CA THR A 120 17.39 -1.42 1.80
C THR A 120 18.03 -1.54 0.43
N ASP A 121 17.50 -2.38 -0.47
CA ASP A 121 17.99 -2.46 -1.83
C ASP A 121 17.68 -1.16 -2.57
N ARG A 122 18.73 -0.56 -3.15
CA ARG A 122 18.68 0.71 -3.86
C ARG A 122 19.19 0.58 -5.29
N THR A 123 19.29 -0.63 -5.82
CA THR A 123 19.70 -0.88 -7.21
C THR A 123 18.87 -0.09 -8.21
N GLN A 124 17.58 0.12 -7.93
CA GLN A 124 16.68 0.96 -8.72
C GLN A 124 16.35 2.32 -8.07
N GLY A 125 17.18 2.77 -7.12
CA GLY A 125 16.97 4.02 -6.39
C GLY A 125 15.97 3.92 -5.23
N LEU A 126 15.61 5.09 -4.72
CA LEU A 126 14.67 5.26 -3.60
C LEU A 126 13.27 5.59 -4.12
N SER A 127 12.24 5.25 -3.35
CA SER A 127 10.87 5.69 -3.66
C SER A 127 10.73 7.19 -3.44
N GLN A 128 10.55 7.93 -4.53
CA GLN A 128 10.28 9.38 -4.48
C GLN A 128 8.92 9.66 -3.86
N VAL A 129 7.91 8.84 -4.18
CA VAL A 129 6.54 8.95 -3.63
C VAL A 129 6.55 8.91 -2.10
N TYR A 130 7.32 8.00 -1.51
CA TYR A 130 7.41 7.92 -0.05
C TYR A 130 8.22 9.08 0.54
N ALA A 131 9.27 9.54 -0.16
CA ALA A 131 10.03 10.71 0.27
C ALA A 131 9.15 11.97 0.30
N ASP A 132 8.37 12.21 -0.75
CA ASP A 132 7.44 13.34 -0.86
C ASP A 132 6.38 13.28 0.25
N PHE A 133 5.82 12.09 0.52
CA PHE A 133 4.89 11.88 1.63
C PHE A 133 5.49 12.25 3.00
N LEU A 134 6.76 11.91 3.26
CA LEU A 134 7.42 12.27 4.52
C LEU A 134 7.62 13.79 4.64
N GLU A 135 7.99 14.46 3.55
CA GLU A 135 8.13 15.93 3.54
C GLU A 135 6.78 16.63 3.76
N GLU A 136 5.70 16.17 3.13
CA GLU A 136 4.35 16.69 3.35
C GLU A 136 3.91 16.56 4.82
N LYS A 137 4.22 15.42 5.45
CA LYS A 137 3.92 15.19 6.87
C LYS A 137 4.77 16.01 7.82
N LYS A 138 6.01 16.35 7.46
CA LYS A 138 6.83 17.31 8.22
C LYS A 138 6.28 18.72 8.11
N ALA A 139 5.93 19.16 6.90
CA ALA A 139 5.38 20.49 6.65
C ALA A 139 4.05 20.71 7.38
N SER A 140 3.15 19.72 7.34
CA SER A 140 1.86 19.77 8.05
C SER A 140 2.00 19.70 9.57
N GLY A 141 2.97 18.93 10.09
CA GLY A 141 3.29 18.92 11.52
C GLY A 141 3.87 20.24 12.04
N ALA A 142 4.75 20.88 11.25
CA ALA A 142 5.31 22.19 11.57
C ALA A 142 4.25 23.31 11.51
N ALA A 143 3.33 23.25 10.54
CA ALA A 143 2.23 24.20 10.45
C ALA A 143 1.21 24.08 11.59
N ALA A 144 0.97 22.87 12.11
CA ALA A 144 0.13 22.65 13.28
C ALA A 144 0.78 23.19 14.57
N ALA A 145 2.10 23.02 14.74
CA ALA A 145 2.83 23.55 15.89
C ALA A 145 2.94 25.09 15.90
N SER A 146 2.77 25.75 14.74
CA SER A 146 2.83 27.22 14.61
C SER A 146 1.50 27.91 14.91
N LYS A 147 0.37 27.18 14.97
CA LYS A 147 -0.95 27.77 15.25
C LYS A 147 -1.27 28.00 16.73
N ASP A 148 -0.43 27.50 17.65
CA ASP A 148 -0.51 27.81 19.08
C ASP A 148 0.41 28.96 19.52
N ALA A 149 1.11 29.61 18.58
CA ALA A 149 1.88 30.81 18.85
C ALA A 149 1.03 32.06 18.54
N THR A 150 0.22 32.48 19.52
CA THR A 150 -0.40 33.82 19.56
C THR A 150 0.66 34.91 19.34
N PRO A 151 0.60 35.74 18.29
CA PRO A 151 1.43 36.93 18.19
C PRO A 151 0.73 38.05 18.95
N ASN A 152 1.29 38.41 20.09
CA ASN A 152 0.95 39.64 20.81
C ASN A 152 1.23 40.86 19.90
N GLU A 153 0.22 41.70 19.74
CA GLU A 153 0.25 42.97 19.00
C GLU A 153 1.33 43.92 19.56
N GLY A 154 2.02 44.62 18.66
CA GLY A 154 3.11 45.52 19.05
C GLY A 154 3.62 46.47 17.98
N SER A 155 2.70 47.17 17.29
CA SER A 155 2.84 48.54 16.75
C SER A 155 4.02 48.98 15.85
N LYS A 156 3.61 49.57 14.71
CA LYS A 156 4.11 50.81 14.03
C LYS A 156 5.51 50.79 13.39
N ALA A 157 5.59 51.08 12.09
CA ALA A 157 5.52 52.43 11.52
C ALA A 157 5.82 52.45 10.01
N PHE A 158 5.17 53.40 9.34
CA PHE A 158 5.16 53.72 7.93
C PHE A 158 6.44 54.49 7.51
N LYS A 159 6.99 54.24 6.32
CA LYS A 159 7.72 55.27 5.55
C LYS A 159 7.78 54.97 4.05
N ILE A 160 7.10 55.84 3.31
CA ILE A 160 7.16 56.06 1.87
C ILE A 160 8.54 56.67 1.52
N SER A 161 9.12 56.26 0.39
CA SER A 161 9.94 57.14 -0.44
C SER A 161 9.83 56.78 -1.93
N LYS A 162 9.74 57.84 -2.71
CA LYS A 162 9.54 57.99 -4.14
C LYS A 162 10.88 57.82 -4.91
N GLU A 163 10.74 57.50 -6.19
CA GLU A 163 11.37 58.16 -7.36
C GLU A 163 12.20 57.27 -8.30
N ALA A 164 11.83 57.33 -9.59
CA ALA A 164 12.46 56.71 -10.75
C ALA A 164 13.61 57.62 -11.29
N PRO A 165 14.44 57.21 -12.27
CA PRO A 165 13.99 56.98 -13.65
C PRO A 165 14.66 55.81 -14.43
N SER A 166 13.94 55.43 -15.50
CA SER A 166 14.32 54.76 -16.77
C SER A 166 15.78 55.00 -17.28
N PRO A 167 16.35 54.19 -18.22
CA PRO A 167 15.68 53.75 -19.45
C PRO A 167 15.99 52.34 -20.02
N GLU A 168 15.09 51.95 -20.94
CA GLU A 168 15.28 51.15 -22.16
C GLU A 168 16.18 49.90 -22.16
N SER A 169 15.54 48.75 -22.39
CA SER A 169 16.07 47.78 -23.35
C SER A 169 14.94 46.95 -23.95
N LYS A 170 14.88 46.99 -25.28
CA LYS A 170 14.01 46.19 -26.15
C LYS A 170 14.43 44.73 -26.05
N ASN A 171 13.47 43.82 -25.86
CA ASN A 171 13.38 42.56 -26.62
C ASN A 171 12.08 41.80 -26.26
N LYS A 172 11.25 41.60 -27.30
CA LYS A 172 10.12 40.66 -27.40
C LYS A 172 10.63 39.55 -28.36
N PRO A 173 10.39 38.24 -28.13
CA PRO A 173 9.05 37.67 -28.17
C PRO A 173 8.70 36.67 -27.05
N VAL A 174 7.54 36.93 -26.44
CA VAL A 174 6.74 35.97 -25.67
C VAL A 174 5.99 35.11 -26.69
N SER A 175 6.41 33.86 -26.85
CA SER A 175 5.51 32.76 -27.20
C SER A 175 5.02 32.17 -25.89
N ALA A 176 3.72 32.31 -25.64
CA ALA A 176 3.05 31.78 -24.47
C ALA A 176 2.97 30.24 -24.58
N GLU A 177 3.93 29.54 -23.97
CA GLU A 177 3.67 28.18 -23.51
C GLU A 177 2.67 28.27 -22.35
N ALA A 178 1.45 27.83 -22.61
CA ALA A 178 0.48 27.59 -21.56
C ALA A 178 1.10 26.63 -20.52
N PRO A 179 0.93 26.87 -19.21
CA PRO A 179 1.38 25.91 -18.22
C PRO A 179 0.68 24.59 -18.48
N VAL A 180 1.47 23.57 -18.84
CA VAL A 180 1.05 22.17 -18.86
C VAL A 180 0.55 21.85 -17.46
N ARG A 181 -0.77 22.00 -17.25
CA ARG A 181 -1.44 21.48 -16.06
C ARG A 181 -1.16 19.99 -16.06
N LYS A 182 -0.59 19.50 -14.96
CA LYS A 182 -0.31 18.07 -14.84
C LYS A 182 -1.65 17.33 -14.97
N PRO A 183 -1.73 16.21 -15.71
CA PRO A 183 -2.97 15.44 -15.88
C PRO A 183 -3.64 15.00 -14.57
N TRP A 184 -2.90 15.06 -13.46
CA TRP A 184 -3.31 14.61 -12.13
C TRP A 184 -4.29 15.55 -11.41
N ASP A 185 -4.35 16.83 -11.78
CA ASP A 185 -5.17 17.83 -11.05
C ASP A 185 -6.66 17.78 -11.44
N GLN A 186 -7.01 17.08 -12.53
CA GLN A 186 -8.34 17.19 -13.14
C GLN A 186 -9.29 16.02 -12.80
N ILE A 187 -8.85 15.04 -12.00
CA ILE A 187 -9.65 13.87 -11.57
C ILE A 187 -10.04 13.98 -10.07
N GLN A 188 -9.98 15.18 -9.48
CA GLN A 188 -10.23 15.36 -8.04
C GLN A 188 -11.70 15.52 -7.63
N GLU A 189 -12.66 15.64 -8.56
CA GLU A 189 -14.00 16.13 -8.18
C GLU A 189 -15.08 15.08 -7.92
N ASN A 190 -14.84 13.78 -8.14
CA ASN A 190 -15.86 12.75 -7.85
C ASN A 190 -15.33 11.69 -6.86
N HIS A 191 -15.62 11.94 -5.58
CA HIS A 191 -15.43 11.07 -4.41
C HIS A 191 -13.99 10.74 -3.99
N PRO A 192 -13.34 11.62 -3.20
CA PRO A 192 -12.28 11.15 -2.31
C PRO A 192 -12.91 10.17 -1.31
N CYS A 193 -12.45 8.91 -1.29
CA CYS A 193 -12.48 8.14 -0.06
C CYS A 193 -11.75 9.01 0.97
N SER A 194 -12.49 9.56 1.93
CA SER A 194 -11.93 10.52 2.86
C SER A 194 -10.80 9.84 3.62
N ILE A 195 -9.75 10.58 4.00
CA ILE A 195 -8.72 10.04 4.90
C ILE A 195 -9.38 9.40 6.13
N ARG A 196 -10.51 9.96 6.58
CA ARG A 196 -11.35 9.41 7.65
C ARG A 196 -11.89 8.01 7.33
N ASP A 197 -12.30 7.75 6.09
CA ASP A 197 -12.83 6.46 5.66
C ASP A 197 -11.72 5.40 5.67
N LEU A 198 -10.51 5.77 5.23
CA LEU A 198 -9.33 4.91 5.30
C LEU A 198 -8.91 4.62 6.75
N GLU A 199 -8.95 5.62 7.62
CA GLU A 199 -8.69 5.44 9.06
C GLU A 199 -9.72 4.51 9.70
N GLN A 200 -11.00 4.65 9.35
CA GLN A 200 -12.07 3.78 9.85
C GLN A 200 -11.91 2.35 9.36
N ARG A 201 -11.52 2.15 8.08
CA ARG A 201 -11.18 0.82 7.55
C ARG A 201 -9.97 0.22 8.25
N LEU A 202 -8.94 1.01 8.54
CA LEU A 202 -7.77 0.57 9.29
C LEU A 202 -8.14 0.12 10.71
N GLN A 203 -8.95 0.90 11.42
CA GLN A 203 -9.45 0.55 12.75
C GLN A 203 -10.29 -0.73 12.74
N SER A 204 -11.16 -0.87 11.72
CA SER A 204 -11.96 -2.09 11.53
C SER A 204 -11.08 -3.31 11.32
N ASN A 205 -10.05 -3.22 10.48
CA ASN A 205 -9.10 -4.30 10.25
C ASN A 205 -8.27 -4.63 11.49
N GLU A 206 -7.81 -3.63 12.26
CA GLU A 206 -7.11 -3.86 13.53
C GLU A 206 -8.03 -4.58 14.55
N ALA A 207 -9.31 -4.24 14.60
CA ALA A 207 -10.28 -4.93 15.45
C ALA A 207 -10.51 -6.39 15.03
N ARG A 208 -10.57 -6.68 13.72
CA ARG A 208 -10.67 -8.05 13.19
C ARG A 208 -9.44 -8.87 13.58
N THR A 209 -8.24 -8.30 13.45
CA THR A 209 -7.00 -8.98 13.84
C THR A 209 -6.97 -9.31 15.34
N ARG A 210 -7.38 -8.38 16.22
CA ARG A 210 -7.44 -8.66 17.67
C ARG A 210 -8.39 -9.80 18.00
N ARG A 211 -9.58 -9.83 17.38
CA ARG A 211 -10.53 -10.94 17.57
C ARG A 211 -9.94 -12.28 17.16
N ALA A 212 -9.25 -12.33 16.02
CA ALA A 212 -8.59 -13.55 15.55
C ALA A 212 -7.44 -13.98 16.51
N GLU A 213 -6.66 -13.04 17.04
CA GLU A 213 -5.63 -13.34 18.03
C GLU A 213 -6.20 -13.89 19.34
N ASP A 214 -7.32 -13.32 19.81
CA ASP A 214 -8.01 -13.81 21.01
C ASP A 214 -8.60 -15.20 20.81
N GLU A 215 -9.16 -15.48 19.62
CA GLU A 215 -9.64 -16.82 19.24
C GLU A 215 -8.50 -17.84 19.21
N ILE A 216 -7.36 -17.49 18.61
CA ILE A 216 -6.15 -18.34 18.62
C ILE A 216 -5.69 -18.60 20.07
N ARG A 217 -5.73 -17.59 20.95
CA ARG A 217 -5.38 -17.77 22.36
C ARG A 217 -6.35 -18.72 23.07
N ALA A 218 -7.65 -18.59 22.81
CA ALA A 218 -8.67 -19.48 23.37
C ALA A 218 -8.48 -20.94 22.91
N LEU A 219 -8.24 -21.14 21.61
CA LEU A 219 -7.99 -22.47 21.04
C LEU A 219 -6.71 -23.12 21.61
N LYS A 220 -5.66 -22.34 21.84
CA LYS A 220 -4.43 -22.83 22.51
C LYS A 220 -4.70 -23.28 23.94
N SER A 221 -5.49 -22.52 24.70
CA SER A 221 -5.86 -22.90 26.07
C SER A 221 -6.66 -24.21 26.10
N GLN A 222 -7.58 -24.42 25.17
CA GLN A 222 -8.33 -25.68 25.05
C GLN A 222 -7.42 -26.86 24.69
N LEU A 223 -6.44 -26.63 23.80
CA LEU A 223 -5.47 -27.66 23.44
C LEU A 223 -4.62 -28.09 24.65
N ASP A 224 -4.17 -27.14 25.46
CA ASP A 224 -3.38 -27.41 26.66
C ASP A 224 -4.19 -28.21 27.70
N GLU A 225 -5.49 -27.90 27.87
CA GLU A 225 -6.40 -28.64 28.74
C GLU A 225 -6.56 -30.11 28.28
N ILE A 226 -6.76 -30.34 26.98
CA ILE A 226 -6.86 -31.69 26.40
C ILE A 226 -5.54 -32.45 26.60
N GLN A 227 -4.39 -31.79 26.43
CA GLN A 227 -3.08 -32.41 26.65
C GLN A 227 -2.86 -32.78 28.12
N ALA A 228 -3.32 -31.94 29.06
CA ALA A 228 -3.25 -32.23 30.48
C ALA A 228 -4.09 -33.46 30.87
N LEU A 229 -5.28 -33.62 30.29
CA LEU A 229 -6.11 -34.82 30.50
C LEU A 229 -5.52 -36.09 29.89
N ARG A 230 -4.68 -35.96 28.86
CA ARG A 230 -4.03 -37.08 28.19
C ARG A 230 -2.72 -37.49 28.86
N ALA A 231 -2.19 -36.68 29.77
CA ALA A 231 -0.99 -37.02 30.51
C ALA A 231 -1.26 -38.29 31.35
N PRO A 232 -0.43 -39.36 31.22
CA PRO A 232 -0.63 -40.57 31.99
C PRO A 232 -0.51 -40.26 33.48
N ASP A 233 -1.50 -40.69 34.26
CA ASP A 233 -1.52 -40.48 35.71
C ASP A 233 -0.24 -41.07 36.34
N PRO A 234 0.67 -40.23 36.87
CA PRO A 234 1.95 -40.70 37.40
C PRO A 234 1.78 -41.62 38.61
N THR A 235 0.60 -41.65 39.22
CA THR A 235 0.31 -42.53 40.36
C THR A 235 0.02 -43.98 39.94
N ARG A 236 -0.29 -44.24 38.66
CA ARG A 236 -0.58 -45.59 38.16
C ARG A 236 0.65 -46.49 37.97
N LEU A 237 1.87 -45.92 37.99
CA LEU A 237 3.12 -46.65 37.81
C LEU A 237 3.80 -47.11 39.11
N ARG A 238 3.18 -46.89 40.28
CA ARG A 238 3.73 -47.31 41.60
C ARG A 238 3.16 -48.61 42.16
N ARG A 239 2.29 -49.31 41.42
CA ARG A 239 1.71 -50.60 41.83
C ARG A 239 2.05 -51.69 40.80
N SER A 240 3.32 -52.04 40.70
CA SER A 240 3.82 -53.22 40.01
C SER A 240 5.19 -53.57 40.54
#